data_AF-A0AAU7NPA7-F1
#
_entry.id   AF-A0AAU7NPA7-F1
#
_cell.length_a   1.000
_cell.length_b   1.000
_cell.length_c   1.000
_cell.angle_alpha   90.00
_cell.angle_beta   90.00
_cell.angle_gamma   90.00
#
_symmetry.space_group_name_H-M   'P 1'
#
loop_
_entity.id
_entity.type
_entity.pdbx_description
1 polymer ?
#
loop_
_entity_poly.entity_id
_entity_poly.type
_entity_poly.pdbx_seq_one_letter_code
_entity_poly.pdbx_strand_id
1 'polypeptide(L)' 'MAISTTETQAKELALIDVCLEIGDIAGSNCHYTAGLNRRIEQTGKSVEQLTVAELLQLHREYNNKFNKIYGGKL' A
#
# COMPACT_ATOMS: atom_id res chain seq x y z
N MET A 1 -4.91 4.32 -33.43
CA MET A 1 -3.74 3.92 -32.61
C MET A 1 -4.03 2.55 -32.04
N ALA A 2 -3.37 1.50 -32.55
CA ALA A 2 -3.48 0.17 -31.98
C ALA A 2 -2.57 0.11 -30.75
N ILE A 3 -3.17 0.00 -29.55
CA ILE A 3 -2.42 -0.33 -28.34
C ILE A 3 -1.91 -1.76 -28.55
N SER A 4 -0.60 -1.97 -28.49
CA SER A 4 -0.05 -3.31 -28.66
C SER A 4 -0.56 -4.19 -27.51
N THR A 5 -0.94 -5.43 -27.80
CA THR A 5 -1.52 -6.37 -26.82
C THR A 5 -0.65 -6.51 -25.55
N THR A 6 0.66 -6.29 -25.68
CA THR A 6 1.64 -6.33 -24.60
C THR A 6 1.52 -5.15 -23.63
N GLU A 7 1.18 -3.95 -24.10
CA GLU A 7 0.96 -2.78 -23.24
C GLU A 7 -0.33 -2.89 -22.41
N THR A 8 -1.36 -3.51 -22.97
CA THR A 8 -2.62 -3.78 -22.25
C THR A 8 -2.38 -4.76 -21.10
N GLN A 9 -1.66 -5.86 -21.37
CA GLN A 9 -1.32 -6.84 -20.32
C GLN A 9 -0.48 -6.22 -19.20
N ALA A 10 0.48 -5.36 -19.51
CA ALA A 10 1.29 -4.68 -18.50
C ALA A 10 0.45 -3.76 -17.58
N LYS A 11 -0.54 -3.06 -18.14
CA LYS A 11 -1.46 -2.20 -17.37
C LYS A 11 -2.39 -3.00 -16.47
N GLU A 12 -2.90 -4.12 -16.96
CA GLU A 12 -3.75 -5.03 -16.18
C GLU A 12 -3.00 -5.61 -14.99
N LEU A 13 -1.75 -6.06 -15.19
CA LEU A 13 -0.89 -6.54 -14.11
C LEU A 13 -0.63 -5.45 -13.05
N ALA A 14 -0.33 -4.23 -13.48
CA ALA A 14 -0.12 -3.12 -12.55
C ALA A 14 -1.37 -2.82 -11.70
N LEU A 15 -2.57 -2.93 -12.28
CA LEU A 15 -3.82 -2.79 -11.52
C LEU A 15 -4.01 -3.92 -10.53
N ILE A 16 -3.71 -5.16 -10.92
CA ILE A 16 -3.78 -6.33 -10.04
C ILE A 16 -2.84 -6.15 -8.83
N ASP A 17 -1.60 -5.72 -9.07
CA ASP A 17 -0.62 -5.49 -8.01
C ASP A 17 -1.10 -4.44 -7.00
N VAL A 18 -1.68 -3.34 -7.49
CA VAL A 18 -2.29 -2.30 -6.64
C VAL A 18 -3.43 -2.87 -5.79
N CYS A 19 -4.32 -3.65 -6.40
CA CYS A 19 -5.44 -4.28 -5.67
C CYS A 19 -4.96 -5.27 -4.62
N LEU A 20 -3.92 -6.06 -4.91
CA LEU A 20 -3.31 -7.00 -3.98
C LEU A 20 -2.72 -6.27 -2.77
N GLU A 21 -1.94 -5.20 -2.99
CA GLU A 21 -1.37 -4.43 -1.88
C GLU A 21 -2.44 -3.80 -0.98
N ILE A 22 -3.53 -3.29 -1.56
CA ILE A 22 -4.67 -2.78 -0.77
C ILE A 22 -5.32 -3.92 0.03
N GLY A 23 -5.49 -5.10 -0.58
CA GLY A 23 -5.99 -6.30 0.08
C GLY A 23 -5.10 -6.72 1.26
N ASP A 24 -3.78 -6.68 1.10
CA ASP A 24 -2.82 -7.02 2.14
C ASP A 24 -2.88 -6.07 3.34
N ILE A 25 -3.13 -4.77 3.10
CA ILE A 25 -3.40 -3.81 4.19
C ILE A 25 -4.63 -4.24 4.98
N ALA A 26 -5.73 -4.60 4.31
CA ALA A 26 -6.97 -5.02 4.97
C ALA A 26 -6.82 -6.36 5.70
N GLY A 27 -5.99 -7.27 5.19
CA GLY A 27 -5.66 -8.55 5.80
C GLY A 27 -4.66 -8.47 6.96
N SER A 28 -4.05 -7.30 7.19
CA SER A 28 -3.05 -7.11 8.24
C SER A 28 -3.67 -7.06 9.65
N ASN A 29 -2.87 -7.35 10.68
CA ASN A 29 -3.34 -7.31 12.07
C ASN A 29 -3.67 -5.87 12.54
N CYS A 30 -4.41 -5.78 13.65
CA CYS A 30 -4.88 -4.50 14.18
C CYS A 30 -3.77 -3.52 14.62
N HIS A 31 -2.60 -4.03 15.03
CA HIS A 31 -1.46 -3.18 15.40
C HIS A 31 -0.84 -2.52 14.17
N TYR A 32 -0.76 -3.27 13.07
CA TYR A 32 -0.31 -2.75 11.80
C TYR A 32 -1.24 -1.65 11.30
N THR A 33 -2.56 -1.93 11.21
CA THR A 33 -3.54 -0.98 10.68
C THR A 33 -3.66 0.27 11.55
N ALA A 34 -3.61 0.15 12.88
CA ALA A 34 -3.59 1.30 13.78
C ALA A 34 -2.34 2.19 13.57
N GLY A 35 -1.17 1.59 13.37
CA GLY A 35 0.06 2.34 13.11
C GLY A 35 0.10 2.99 11.73
N LEU A 36 -0.43 2.32 10.70
CA LEU A 36 -0.60 2.91 9.38
C LEU A 36 -1.57 4.10 9.44
N ASN A 37 -2.68 3.99 10.16
CA ASN A 37 -3.62 5.11 10.36
C ASN A 37 -2.94 6.32 11.02
N ARG A 38 -2.14 6.12 12.08
CA ARG A 38 -1.34 7.20 12.67
C ARG A 38 -0.39 7.84 11.67
N ARG A 39 0.15 7.05 10.74
CA ARG A 39 1.06 7.58 9.72
C ARG A 39 0.33 8.41 8.67
N ILE A 40 -0.91 8.04 8.34
CA ILE A 40 -1.81 8.84 7.51
C ILE A 40 -2.13 10.17 8.20
N GLU A 41 -2.52 10.15 9.48
CA GLU A 41 -2.81 11.37 10.25
C GLU A 41 -1.63 12.35 10.28
N GLN A 42 -0.39 11.84 10.35
CA GLN A 42 0.82 12.65 10.30
C GLN A 42 1.04 13.39 8.97
N THR A 43 0.33 13.04 7.91
CA THR A 43 0.33 13.79 6.65
C THR A 43 -0.60 15.02 6.68
N GLY A 44 -1.46 15.13 7.70
CA GLY A 44 -2.52 16.14 7.78
C GLY A 44 -3.73 15.86 6.88
N LYS A 45 -3.77 14.70 6.22
CA LYS A 45 -4.88 14.25 5.36
C LYS A 45 -5.69 13.14 6.04
N SER A 46 -6.98 13.06 5.74
CA SER A 46 -7.79 11.88 6.01
C SER A 46 -7.55 10.80 4.94
N VAL A 47 -7.97 9.55 5.20
CA VAL A 47 -7.76 8.44 4.26
C VAL A 47 -8.48 8.68 2.93
N GLU A 48 -9.64 9.34 2.95
CA GLU A 48 -10.45 9.66 1.77
C GLU A 48 -9.80 10.74 0.89
N GLN A 49 -8.84 11.50 1.43
CA GLN A 49 -8.09 12.53 0.72
C GLN A 49 -6.79 12.00 0.10
N LEU A 50 -6.40 10.77 0.42
CA LEU A 50 -5.23 10.14 -0.17
C LEU A 50 -5.57 9.61 -1.56
N THR A 51 -4.67 9.87 -2.51
CA THR A 51 -4.63 9.07 -3.73
C THR A 51 -4.15 7.66 -3.40
N VAL A 52 -4.50 6.69 -4.25
CA VAL A 52 -4.02 5.31 -4.11
C VAL A 52 -2.49 5.25 -4.06
N ALA A 53 -1.81 6.06 -4.88
CA ALA A 53 -0.35 6.12 -4.89
C ALA A 53 0.24 6.57 -3.55
N GLU A 54 -0.34 7.59 -2.92
CA GLU A 54 0.09 8.06 -1.61
C GLU A 54 -0.16 7.01 -0.52
N LEU A 55 -1.31 6.34 -0.55
CA LEU A 55 -1.62 5.27 0.39
C LEU A 55 -0.61 4.11 0.28
N LEU A 56 -0.32 3.64 -0.93
CA LEU A 56 0.65 2.56 -1.15
C LEU A 56 2.06 2.97 -0.74
N GLN A 57 2.46 4.22 -0.99
CA GLN A 57 3.75 4.72 -0.52
C GLN A 57 3.84 4.68 1.01
N LEU A 58 2.84 5.21 1.72
CA LEU A 58 2.80 5.19 3.19
C LEU A 58 2.79 3.76 3.72
N HIS A 59 2.02 2.87 3.10
CA HIS A 59 1.97 1.44 3.42
C HIS A 59 3.36 0.80 3.32
N ARG A 60 4.05 0.96 2.18
CA ARG A 60 5.38 0.37 1.95
C ARG A 60 6.43 0.92 2.92
N GLU A 61 6.45 2.23 3.14
CA GLU A 61 7.34 2.87 4.10
C GLU A 61 7.10 2.37 5.53
N TYR A 62 5.84 2.24 5.93
CA TYR A 62 5.47 1.75 7.25
C TYR A 62 5.73 0.25 7.41
N ASN A 63 5.43 -0.56 6.39
CA ASN A 63 5.71 -2.01 6.38
C ASN A 63 7.20 -2.30 6.63
N ASN A 64 8.07 -1.58 5.94
CA ASN A 64 9.51 -1.68 6.16
C ASN A 64 9.94 -1.33 7.59
N LYS A 65 9.31 -0.33 8.22
CA LYS A 65 9.59 0.04 9.62
C LYS A 65 9.02 -1.00 10.59
N PHE A 66 7.78 -1.40 10.40
CA PHE A 66 7.07 -2.36 11.24
C PHE A 66 7.81 -3.70 11.27
N ASN A 67 8.20 -4.24 10.11
CA ASN A 67 8.91 -5.52 10.04
C ASN A 67 10.33 -5.44 10.61
N LYS A 68 11.00 -4.28 10.53
CA LYS A 68 12.29 -4.07 11.22
C LYS A 68 12.16 -4.10 12.74
N ILE A 69 11.05 -3.56 13.27
CA ILE A 69 10.83 -3.46 14.73
C ILE A 69 10.25 -4.76 15.30
N TYR A 70 9.31 -5.39 14.59
CA TYR A 70 8.49 -6.50 15.11
C TYR A 70 8.74 -7.84 14.39
N GLY A 71 9.32 -7.83 13.19
CA GLY A 71 9.69 -9.03 12.44
C GLY A 71 11.08 -9.56 12.82
N GLY A 72 11.88 -8.79 13.55
CA GLY A 72 13.20 -9.18 14.05
C GLY A 72 13.13 -9.95 15.37
N LYS A 73 12.74 -11.22 15.33
CA LYS A 73 13.41 -12.23 16.18
C LYS A 73 14.56 -12.81 15.35
N LEU A 74 15.77 -12.78 15.92
CA LEU A 74 16.85 -13.71 15.56
C LEU A 74 16.34 -15.16 15.64
#